data_AF-A0A0G1XML5-F1
#
_entry.id   AF-A0A0G1XML5-F1
#
_cell.length_a   1.000
_cell.length_b   1.000
_cell.length_c   1.000
_cell.angle_alpha   90.00
_cell.angle_beta   90.00
_cell.angle_gamma   90.00
#
_symmetry.space_group_name_H-M   'P 1'
#
loop_
_entity.id
_entity.type
_entity.pdbx_description
1 polymer ?
#
loop_
_entity_poly.entity_id
_entity_poly.type
_entity_poly.pdbx_seq_one_letter_code
_entity_poly.pdbx_strand_id
1 'polypeptide(L)'
;MPEVKIHWNTEEQELKRVLNYLKEIEFYKQNNYQLSLPEDLGDDFQEEKIKRQVFVEYSPKKFETKLGGLQLNWKHMEKVFFEDAQTVLQIKPLPEYECFITQYGTGGSYNPPNVIIANIKSRFLGAYNIGHELIHLLIHDLIEKNNIDHWQKERLVDHYLFKILHVNRYQNIPESIDTKIVDEIFESYSSQGVERVIRELNKKTLTQK
;
A
#
# COMPACT_ATOMS: atom_id res chain seq x y z
N MET A 1 14.49 2.92 17.53
CA MET A 1 14.22 2.11 16.31
C MET A 1 12.77 2.36 15.94
N PRO A 2 12.44 2.61 14.67
CA PRO A 2 11.05 2.75 14.24
C PRO A 2 10.20 1.53 14.63
N GLU A 3 8.92 1.76 14.90
CA GLU A 3 7.96 0.70 15.25
C GLU A 3 6.64 0.90 14.52
N VAL A 4 6.00 -0.21 14.14
CA VAL A 4 4.66 -0.28 13.58
C VAL A 4 3.72 -0.92 14.59
N LYS A 5 2.75 -0.15 15.06
CA LYS A 5 1.68 -0.62 15.94
C LYS A 5 0.54 -1.13 15.07
N ILE A 6 0.19 -2.41 15.20
CA ILE A 6 -0.81 -3.06 14.35
C ILE A 6 -2.12 -3.20 15.11
N HIS A 7 -3.18 -2.59 14.56
CA HIS A 7 -4.52 -2.48 15.13
C HIS A 7 -5.56 -3.09 14.21
N TRP A 8 -6.68 -3.56 14.77
CA TRP A 8 -7.88 -3.81 14.00
C TRP A 8 -8.62 -2.50 13.76
N ASN A 9 -9.13 -2.28 12.54
CA ASN A 9 -10.14 -1.26 12.33
C ASN A 9 -11.38 -1.57 13.17
N THR A 10 -12.01 -0.52 13.68
CA THR A 10 -13.35 -0.57 14.26
C THR A 10 -14.41 -0.75 13.18
N GLU A 11 -15.62 -1.16 13.58
CA GLU A 11 -16.77 -1.26 12.66
C GLU A 11 -17.05 0.06 11.92
N GLU A 12 -16.93 1.19 12.61
CA GLU A 12 -17.11 2.53 12.04
C GLU A 12 -15.99 2.88 11.05
N GLN A 13 -14.75 2.46 11.32
CA GLN A 13 -13.64 2.64 10.39
C GLN A 13 -13.82 1.79 9.13
N GLU A 14 -14.29 0.55 9.27
CA GLU A 14 -14.63 -0.32 8.13
C GLU A 14 -15.77 0.30 7.29
N LEU A 15 -16.83 0.81 7.93
CA LEU A 15 -17.93 1.47 7.23
C LEU A 15 -17.44 2.68 6.43
N LYS A 16 -16.72 3.58 7.10
CA LYS A 16 -16.16 4.77 6.45
C LYS A 16 -15.28 4.39 5.25
N ARG A 17 -14.48 3.33 5.40
CA ARG A 17 -13.62 2.82 4.34
C ARG A 17 -14.43 2.32 3.15
N VAL A 18 -15.44 1.47 3.37
CA VAL A 18 -16.31 0.98 2.29
C VAL A 18 -16.99 2.13 1.57
N LEU A 19 -17.55 3.10 2.30
CA LEU A 19 -18.19 4.28 1.70
C LEU A 19 -17.21 5.10 0.84
N ASN A 20 -15.95 5.23 1.26
CA ASN A 20 -14.93 5.90 0.46
C ASN A 20 -14.59 5.12 -0.82
N TYR A 21 -14.44 3.79 -0.75
CA TYR A 21 -14.22 2.98 -1.95
C TYR A 21 -15.36 3.10 -2.96
N LEU A 22 -16.60 3.16 -2.49
CA LEU A 22 -17.77 3.29 -3.35
C LEU A 22 -17.84 4.66 -4.05
N LYS A 23 -17.36 5.73 -3.40
CA LYS A 23 -17.26 7.07 -4.04
C LYS A 23 -16.28 7.08 -5.21
N GLU A 24 -15.22 6.28 -5.13
CA GLU A 24 -14.16 6.20 -6.13
C GLU A 24 -14.21 4.90 -6.96
N ILE A 25 -15.38 4.24 -7.00
CA ILE A 25 -15.51 2.90 -7.59
C ILE A 25 -15.06 2.84 -9.05
N GLU A 26 -15.29 3.90 -9.82
CA GLU A 26 -14.87 3.98 -11.22
C GLU A 26 -13.35 4.07 -11.38
N PHE A 27 -12.66 4.78 -10.49
CA PHE A 27 -11.19 4.80 -10.49
C PHE A 27 -10.63 3.39 -10.32
N TYR A 28 -11.17 2.63 -9.37
CA TYR A 28 -10.70 1.26 -9.12
C TYR A 28 -11.01 0.32 -10.29
N LYS A 29 -12.19 0.43 -10.90
CA LYS A 29 -12.55 -0.35 -12.10
C LYS A 29 -11.63 -0.02 -13.28
N GLN A 30 -11.41 1.26 -13.57
CA GLN A 30 -10.56 1.71 -14.68
C GLN A 30 -9.10 1.27 -14.52
N ASN A 31 -8.62 1.17 -13.28
CA ASN A 31 -7.26 0.73 -12.96
C ASN A 31 -7.15 -0.78 -12.67
N ASN A 32 -8.20 -1.57 -12.98
CA ASN A 32 -8.22 -3.03 -12.78
C ASN A 32 -7.91 -3.48 -11.34
N TYR A 33 -8.25 -2.66 -10.34
CA TYR A 33 -8.09 -3.02 -8.95
C TYR A 33 -9.15 -4.03 -8.51
N GLN A 34 -8.72 -5.11 -7.85
CA GLN A 34 -9.62 -6.02 -7.16
C GLN A 34 -10.01 -5.42 -5.80
N LEU A 35 -11.31 -5.17 -5.63
CA LEU A 35 -11.88 -4.66 -4.39
C LEU A 35 -12.56 -5.77 -3.60
N SER A 36 -12.21 -5.87 -2.32
CA SER A 36 -13.00 -6.59 -1.34
C SER A 36 -14.10 -5.67 -0.82
N LEU A 37 -15.35 -5.90 -1.22
CA LEU A 37 -16.50 -5.18 -0.69
C LEU A 37 -17.32 -6.11 0.22
N PRO A 38 -18.22 -5.56 1.06
CA PRO A 38 -19.23 -6.37 1.74
C PRO A 38 -20.01 -7.24 0.75
N GLU A 39 -20.34 -8.44 1.17
CA GLU A 39 -21.15 -9.41 0.44
C GLU A 39 -22.56 -8.85 0.21
N ASP A 40 -23.26 -9.31 -0.82
CA ASP A 40 -24.67 -8.98 -1.07
C ASP A 40 -25.03 -7.49 -1.25
N LEU A 41 -24.05 -6.62 -1.54
CA LEU A 41 -24.33 -5.21 -1.86
C LEU A 41 -25.14 -5.06 -3.15
N GLY A 42 -24.97 -5.96 -4.13
CA GLY A 42 -25.57 -5.83 -5.46
C GLY A 42 -25.16 -4.51 -6.14
N ASP A 43 -25.99 -4.01 -7.06
CA ASP A 43 -25.75 -2.75 -7.77
C ASP A 43 -26.34 -1.51 -7.07
N ASP A 44 -27.01 -1.69 -5.93
CA ASP A 44 -27.68 -0.62 -5.18
C ASP A 44 -26.92 -0.25 -3.90
N PHE A 45 -26.17 0.86 -3.98
CA PHE A 45 -25.30 1.36 -2.91
C PHE A 45 -26.03 2.27 -1.90
N GLN A 46 -27.14 1.79 -1.34
CA GLN A 46 -27.80 2.50 -0.24
C GLN A 46 -26.97 2.43 1.04
N GLU A 47 -26.68 3.59 1.64
CA GLU A 47 -25.80 3.70 2.82
C GLU A 47 -26.27 2.85 4.00
N GLU A 48 -27.58 2.80 4.29
CA GLU A 48 -28.14 1.95 5.35
C GLU A 48 -27.95 0.45 5.08
N LYS A 49 -28.06 0.03 3.81
CA LYS A 49 -27.80 -1.36 3.41
C LYS A 49 -26.32 -1.70 3.61
N ILE A 50 -25.43 -0.80 3.18
CA ILE A 50 -23.98 -0.94 3.34
C ILE A 50 -23.61 -1.03 4.81
N LYS A 51 -24.13 -0.11 5.64
CA LYS A 51 -23.93 -0.09 7.08
C LYS A 51 -24.36 -1.41 7.72
N ARG A 52 -25.58 -1.86 7.45
CA ARG A 52 -26.08 -3.13 7.97
C ARG A 52 -25.14 -4.28 7.61
N GLN A 53 -24.71 -4.35 6.36
CA GLN A 53 -23.87 -5.43 5.89
C GLN A 53 -22.47 -5.41 6.53
N VAL A 54 -21.84 -4.24 6.58
CA VAL A 54 -20.55 -4.05 7.25
C VAL A 54 -20.62 -4.53 8.69
N PHE A 55 -21.67 -4.16 9.42
CA PHE A 55 -21.83 -4.50 10.83
C PHE A 55 -22.14 -5.99 11.05
N VAL A 56 -22.87 -6.63 10.13
CA VAL A 56 -23.15 -8.08 10.17
C VAL A 56 -21.88 -8.89 9.90
N GLU A 57 -21.07 -8.46 8.94
CA GLU A 57 -19.82 -9.14 8.58
C GLU A 57 -18.69 -8.86 9.55
N TYR A 58 -18.69 -7.69 10.19
CA TYR A 58 -17.66 -7.27 11.13
C TYR A 58 -17.58 -8.23 12.31
N SER A 59 -16.44 -8.88 12.43
CA SER A 59 -16.19 -9.81 13.53
C SER A 59 -14.70 -9.85 13.87
N PRO A 60 -14.25 -9.00 14.81
CA PRO A 60 -12.85 -8.97 15.25
C PRO A 60 -12.35 -10.35 15.67
N LYS A 61 -13.20 -11.08 16.40
CA LYS A 61 -12.91 -12.44 16.88
C LYS A 61 -12.59 -13.43 15.76
N LYS A 62 -13.23 -13.33 14.58
CA LYS A 62 -12.94 -14.23 13.44
C LYS A 62 -11.49 -14.12 12.95
N PHE A 63 -10.80 -13.03 13.29
CA PHE A 63 -9.50 -12.72 12.74
C PHE A 63 -8.41 -12.45 13.79
N GLU A 64 -8.69 -12.59 15.08
CA GLU A 64 -7.70 -12.45 16.15
C GLU A 64 -6.47 -13.33 15.91
N THR A 65 -6.66 -14.60 15.53
CA THR A 65 -5.56 -15.51 15.23
C THR A 65 -4.71 -15.04 14.03
N LYS A 66 -5.36 -14.50 12.99
CA LYS A 66 -4.65 -13.96 11.83
C LYS A 66 -3.87 -12.69 12.19
N LEU A 67 -4.43 -11.83 13.04
CA LEU A 67 -3.76 -10.63 13.53
C LEU A 67 -2.52 -11.00 14.34
N GLY A 68 -2.62 -11.96 15.27
CA GLY A 68 -1.47 -12.41 16.05
C GLY A 68 -0.35 -12.99 15.18
N GLY A 69 -0.70 -13.79 14.17
CA GLY A 69 0.26 -14.28 13.18
C GLY A 69 0.92 -13.17 12.37
N LEU A 70 0.14 -12.18 11.94
CA LEU A 70 0.65 -11.01 11.21
C LEU A 70 1.60 -10.17 12.07
N GLN A 71 1.23 -9.89 13.32
CA GLN A 71 2.05 -9.15 14.28
C GLN A 71 3.38 -9.85 14.53
N LEU A 72 3.37 -11.17 14.75
CA LEU A 72 4.58 -11.94 14.97
C LEU A 72 5.48 -11.93 13.73
N ASN A 73 4.90 -12.17 12.55
CA ASN A 73 5.64 -12.17 11.29
C ASN A 73 6.27 -10.80 11.00
N TRP A 74 5.51 -9.71 11.18
CA TRP A 74 6.04 -8.37 11.02
C TRP A 74 7.15 -8.07 12.03
N LYS A 75 6.94 -8.40 13.31
CA LYS A 75 7.93 -8.12 14.37
C LYS A 75 9.28 -8.79 14.10
N HIS A 76 9.29 -9.97 13.47
CA HIS A 76 10.51 -10.68 13.12
C HIS A 76 11.37 -9.94 12.10
N MET A 77 10.75 -9.17 11.20
CA MET A 77 11.44 -8.48 10.10
C MET A 77 11.44 -6.96 10.20
N GLU A 78 10.65 -6.37 11.10
CA GLU A 78 10.50 -4.93 11.28
C GLU A 78 11.85 -4.21 11.36
N LYS A 79 12.76 -4.73 12.19
CA LYS A 79 14.09 -4.15 12.34
C LYS A 79 14.87 -4.16 11.02
N VAL A 80 14.94 -5.33 10.37
CA VAL A 80 15.67 -5.51 9.11
C VAL A 80 15.06 -4.62 8.02
N PHE A 81 13.73 -4.59 7.93
CA PHE A 81 13.01 -3.73 7.00
C PHE A 81 13.42 -2.27 7.16
N PHE A 82 13.41 -1.71 8.38
CA PHE A 82 13.75 -0.31 8.57
C PHE A 82 15.25 -0.01 8.39
N GLU A 83 16.14 -0.93 8.74
CA GLU A 83 17.59 -0.80 8.49
C GLU A 83 17.89 -0.77 6.97
N ASP A 84 17.28 -1.69 6.22
CA ASP A 84 17.44 -1.77 4.78
C ASP A 84 16.72 -0.62 4.07
N ALA A 85 15.50 -0.26 4.49
CA ALA A 85 14.78 0.87 3.94
C ALA A 85 15.56 2.18 4.12
N GLN A 86 16.12 2.42 5.30
CA GLN A 86 16.94 3.62 5.55
C GLN A 86 18.18 3.65 4.65
N THR A 87 18.82 2.50 4.41
CA THR A 87 20.03 2.38 3.58
C THR A 87 19.71 2.52 2.09
N VAL A 88 18.68 1.81 1.62
CA VAL A 88 18.31 1.70 0.20
C VAL A 88 17.57 2.95 -0.27
N LEU A 89 16.63 3.47 0.52
CA LEU A 89 15.89 4.68 0.17
C LEU A 89 16.70 5.95 0.46
N GLN A 90 17.60 5.91 1.44
CA GLN A 90 18.28 7.09 2.01
C GLN A 90 17.29 8.09 2.62
N ILE A 91 16.17 7.59 3.14
CA ILE A 91 15.15 8.37 3.85
C ILE A 91 15.18 7.99 5.33
N LYS A 92 15.06 9.01 6.20
CA LYS A 92 14.96 8.79 7.64
C LYS A 92 13.51 8.45 8.02
N PRO A 93 13.23 7.24 8.54
CA PRO A 93 11.90 6.87 8.99
C PRO A 93 11.47 7.67 10.23
N LEU A 94 10.16 7.85 10.39
CA LEU A 94 9.52 8.29 11.63
C LEU A 94 9.73 7.25 12.75
N PRO A 95 9.67 7.67 14.03
CA PRO A 95 9.83 6.75 15.15
C PRO A 95 8.67 5.76 15.29
N GLU A 96 7.46 6.12 14.86
CA GLU A 96 6.26 5.30 15.04
C GLU A 96 5.32 5.39 13.83
N TYR A 97 4.69 4.25 13.52
CA TYR A 97 3.67 4.09 12.49
C TYR A 97 2.48 3.32 13.03
N GLU A 98 1.31 3.61 12.49
CA GLU A 98 0.05 2.94 12.80
C GLU A 98 -0.38 2.10 11.59
N CYS A 99 -0.61 0.82 11.80
CA CYS A 99 -1.10 -0.11 10.77
C CYS A 99 -2.48 -0.62 11.14
N PHE A 100 -3.49 -0.21 10.38
CA PHE A 100 -4.85 -0.69 10.58
C PHE A 100 -5.15 -1.87 9.66
N ILE A 101 -5.63 -2.95 10.23
CA ILE A 101 -6.08 -4.12 9.48
C ILE A 101 -7.54 -3.93 9.12
N THR A 102 -7.85 -4.20 7.86
CA THR A 102 -9.19 -4.09 7.28
C THR A 102 -9.59 -5.38 6.58
N GLN A 103 -10.88 -5.59 6.36
CA GLN A 103 -11.38 -6.67 5.51
C GLN A 103 -11.91 -6.18 4.16
N TYR A 104 -11.89 -4.86 3.92
CA TYR A 104 -12.42 -4.24 2.72
C TYR A 104 -11.40 -3.39 1.96
N GLY A 105 -11.65 -3.19 0.67
CA GLY A 105 -10.82 -2.41 -0.24
C GLY A 105 -9.83 -3.22 -1.07
N THR A 106 -8.78 -2.55 -1.53
CA THR A 106 -7.62 -3.10 -2.26
C THR A 106 -6.69 -3.90 -1.34
N GLY A 107 -5.47 -4.23 -1.79
CA GLY A 107 -4.46 -4.91 -0.97
C GLY A 107 -4.01 -4.11 0.27
N GLY A 108 -3.97 -2.79 0.13
CA GLY A 108 -3.64 -1.84 1.19
C GLY A 108 -3.85 -0.41 0.72
N SER A 109 -3.57 0.54 1.61
CA SER A 109 -3.52 1.98 1.34
C SER A 109 -2.72 2.67 2.44
N TYR A 110 -2.27 3.90 2.23
CA TYR A 110 -1.52 4.68 3.21
C TYR A 110 -2.12 6.08 3.38
N ASN A 111 -1.93 6.66 4.57
CA ASN A 111 -2.35 8.01 4.93
C ASN A 111 -1.17 8.70 5.65
N PRO A 112 -0.50 9.67 5.01
CA PRO A 112 0.52 10.50 5.63
C PRO A 112 0.03 11.17 6.93
N PRO A 113 0.91 11.36 7.93
CA PRO A 113 2.35 11.11 7.86
C PRO A 113 2.77 9.68 8.26
N ASN A 114 1.95 8.93 8.98
CA ASN A 114 2.41 7.73 9.69
C ASN A 114 1.42 6.55 9.70
N VAL A 115 0.34 6.60 8.91
CA VAL A 115 -0.71 5.57 8.93
C VAL A 115 -0.65 4.73 7.66
N ILE A 116 -0.73 3.41 7.82
CA ILE A 116 -0.97 2.46 6.73
C ILE A 116 -2.20 1.61 7.06
N ILE A 117 -2.80 1.04 6.03
CA ILE A 117 -3.96 0.16 6.14
C ILE A 117 -3.68 -1.07 5.27
N ALA A 118 -3.79 -2.26 5.84
CA ALA A 118 -3.52 -3.52 5.14
C ALA A 118 -4.76 -4.43 5.15
N ASN A 119 -5.15 -4.94 3.98
CA ASN A 119 -6.34 -5.77 3.84
C ASN A 119 -6.05 -7.25 4.13
N ILE A 120 -6.75 -7.81 5.11
CA ILE A 120 -6.66 -9.21 5.56
C ILE A 120 -7.19 -10.24 4.56
N LYS A 121 -8.05 -9.83 3.63
CA LYS A 121 -8.55 -10.66 2.54
C LYS A 121 -7.63 -10.61 1.31
N SER A 122 -6.61 -9.76 1.31
CA SER A 122 -5.64 -9.70 0.21
C SER A 122 -4.92 -11.04 0.03
N ARG A 123 -4.76 -11.45 -1.24
CA ARG A 123 -3.97 -12.64 -1.63
C ARG A 123 -2.55 -12.62 -1.05
N PHE A 124 -2.03 -11.43 -0.77
CA PHE A 124 -0.67 -11.19 -0.29
C PHE A 124 -0.61 -10.78 1.19
N LEU A 125 -1.67 -11.08 1.97
CA LEU A 125 -1.69 -10.77 3.40
C LEU A 125 -0.40 -11.24 4.08
N GLY A 126 0.29 -10.28 4.68
CA GLY A 126 1.54 -10.52 5.38
C GLY A 126 2.37 -9.27 5.45
N ALA A 127 3.62 -9.44 5.88
CA ALA A 127 4.58 -8.37 5.96
C ALA A 127 4.90 -7.71 4.61
N TYR A 128 4.62 -8.38 3.48
CA TYR A 128 4.73 -7.79 2.15
C TYR A 128 3.85 -6.54 2.02
N ASN A 129 2.54 -6.65 2.30
CA ASN A 129 1.63 -5.50 2.16
C ASN A 129 2.01 -4.39 3.13
N ILE A 130 2.38 -4.73 4.37
CA ILE A 130 2.85 -3.73 5.34
C ILE A 130 4.09 -2.99 4.80
N GLY A 131 5.08 -3.73 4.29
CA GLY A 131 6.28 -3.13 3.69
C GLY A 131 5.96 -2.27 2.46
N HIS A 132 5.05 -2.72 1.59
CA HIS A 132 4.60 -1.99 0.41
C HIS A 132 4.02 -0.61 0.79
N GLU A 133 3.04 -0.61 1.71
CA GLU A 133 2.40 0.62 2.15
C GLU A 133 3.35 1.53 2.94
N LEU A 134 4.30 0.96 3.70
CA LEU A 134 5.34 1.75 4.37
C LEU A 134 6.28 2.44 3.39
N ILE A 135 6.68 1.77 2.31
CA ILE A 135 7.53 2.39 1.30
C ILE A 135 6.79 3.55 0.63
N HIS A 136 5.52 3.35 0.24
CA HIS A 136 4.67 4.43 -0.27
C HIS A 136 4.66 5.64 0.66
N LEU A 137 4.45 5.39 1.96
CA LEU A 137 4.42 6.43 2.98
C LEU A 137 5.76 7.14 3.14
N LEU A 138 6.88 6.40 3.13
CA LEU A 138 8.23 6.95 3.24
C LEU A 138 8.60 7.86 2.07
N ILE A 139 8.13 7.54 0.86
CA ILE A 139 8.48 8.28 -0.36
C ILE A 139 7.40 9.30 -0.77
N HIS A 140 6.30 9.41 -0.02
CA HIS A 140 5.11 10.19 -0.38
C HIS A 140 5.45 11.62 -0.81
N ASP A 141 6.21 12.36 0.01
CA ASP A 141 6.56 13.75 -0.27
C ASP A 141 7.34 13.91 -1.58
N LEU A 142 8.20 12.93 -1.92
CA LEU A 142 8.96 12.96 -3.16
C LEU A 142 8.07 12.68 -4.38
N ILE A 143 7.11 11.78 -4.25
CA ILE A 143 6.14 11.45 -5.28
C ILE A 143 5.27 12.66 -5.59
N GLU A 144 4.67 13.29 -4.57
CA GLU A 144 3.81 14.47 -4.72
C GLU A 144 4.60 15.65 -5.31
N LYS A 145 5.78 15.95 -4.75
CA LYS A 145 6.62 17.07 -5.20
C LYS A 145 7.05 16.94 -6.67
N ASN A 146 7.17 15.72 -7.19
CA ASN A 146 7.61 15.47 -8.56
C ASN A 146 6.48 15.07 -9.51
N ASN A 147 5.23 15.04 -9.04
CA ASN A 147 4.06 14.60 -9.81
C ASN A 147 4.30 13.26 -10.52
N ILE A 148 4.83 12.26 -9.79
CA ILE A 148 5.08 10.93 -10.37
C ILE A 148 3.74 10.22 -10.61
N ASP A 149 3.56 9.70 -11.83
CA ASP A 149 2.32 9.06 -12.23
C ASP A 149 2.03 7.80 -11.41
N HIS A 150 0.74 7.50 -11.21
CA HIS A 150 0.27 6.42 -10.32
C HIS A 150 0.95 5.07 -10.56
N TRP A 151 1.03 4.62 -11.83
CA TRP A 151 1.67 3.34 -12.15
C TRP A 151 3.19 3.36 -12.10
N GLN A 152 3.80 4.52 -12.32
CA GLN A 152 5.24 4.69 -12.11
C GLN A 152 5.56 4.58 -10.61
N LYS A 153 4.73 5.18 -9.77
CA LYS A 153 4.80 5.08 -8.30
C LYS A 153 4.67 3.64 -7.83
N GLU A 154 3.62 2.91 -8.21
CA GLU A 154 3.45 1.50 -7.80
C GLU A 154 4.64 0.63 -8.24
N ARG A 155 5.11 0.79 -9.49
CA ARG A 155 6.29 0.04 -9.98
C ARG A 155 7.56 0.38 -9.21
N LEU A 156 7.76 1.66 -8.86
CA LEU A 156 8.91 2.11 -8.08
C LEU A 156 8.89 1.50 -6.66
N VAL A 157 7.72 1.48 -6.03
CA VAL A 157 7.54 0.85 -4.71
C VAL A 157 7.84 -0.64 -4.76
N ASP A 158 7.32 -1.37 -5.74
CA ASP A 158 7.62 -2.80 -5.91
C ASP A 158 9.12 -3.06 -6.03
N HIS A 159 9.85 -2.25 -6.80
CA HIS A 159 11.30 -2.39 -6.95
C HIS A 159 12.06 -2.18 -5.64
N TYR A 160 11.66 -1.19 -4.85
CA TYR A 160 12.26 -0.98 -3.53
C TYR A 160 11.90 -2.07 -2.54
N LEU A 161 10.66 -2.55 -2.57
CA LEU A 161 10.22 -3.66 -1.76
C LEU A 161 11.00 -4.93 -2.09
N PHE A 162 11.25 -5.20 -3.38
CA PHE A 162 12.11 -6.29 -3.83
C PHE A 162 13.53 -6.17 -3.24
N LYS A 163 14.12 -4.97 -3.27
CA LYS A 163 15.45 -4.73 -2.70
C LYS A 163 15.51 -4.94 -1.19
N ILE A 164 14.45 -4.54 -0.46
CA ILE A 164 14.41 -4.55 1.01
C ILE A 164 14.02 -5.94 1.54
N LEU A 165 13.06 -6.61 0.90
CA LEU A 165 12.53 -7.89 1.39
C LEU A 165 13.06 -9.11 0.61
N HIS A 166 13.83 -8.90 -0.46
CA HIS A 166 14.33 -9.96 -1.34
C HIS A 166 13.23 -10.88 -1.86
N VAL A 167 12.03 -10.33 -2.06
CA VAL A 167 10.84 -11.04 -2.53
C VAL A 167 10.61 -10.75 -4.01
N ASN A 168 10.75 -11.75 -4.87
CA ASN A 168 10.50 -11.61 -6.31
C ASN A 168 8.99 -11.62 -6.62
N ARG A 169 8.31 -10.53 -6.29
CA ARG A 169 6.87 -10.34 -6.51
C ARG A 169 6.61 -8.92 -6.97
N TYR A 170 5.81 -8.79 -8.03
CA TYR A 170 5.34 -7.53 -8.57
C TYR A 170 3.82 -7.49 -8.50
N GLN A 171 3.25 -6.30 -8.33
CA GLN A 171 1.82 -6.09 -8.54
C GLN A 171 1.46 -6.34 -10.01
N ASN A 172 0.20 -6.68 -10.25
CA ASN A 172 -0.33 -6.81 -11.61
C ASN A 172 -0.52 -5.41 -12.20
N ILE A 173 0.48 -4.92 -12.92
CA ILE A 173 0.38 -3.69 -13.71
C ILE A 173 -0.33 -4.03 -15.01
N PRO A 174 -1.34 -3.25 -15.44
CA PRO A 174 -2.00 -3.47 -16.73
C PRO A 174 -0.99 -3.45 -17.87
N GLU A 175 -1.04 -4.44 -18.76
CA GLU A 175 -0.09 -4.58 -19.89
C GLU A 175 -0.03 -3.36 -20.81
N SER A 176 -1.11 -2.57 -20.84
CA SER A 176 -1.20 -1.33 -21.61
C SER A 176 -0.34 -0.19 -21.06
N ILE A 177 0.28 -0.35 -19.90
CA ILE A 177 1.02 0.70 -19.20
C ILE A 177 2.50 0.39 -19.28
N ASP A 178 3.23 1.24 -20.00
CA ASP A 178 4.67 1.11 -20.14
C ASP A 178 5.39 1.65 -18.90
N THR A 179 5.88 0.74 -18.06
CA THR A 179 6.72 1.07 -16.91
C THR A 179 8.20 0.78 -17.14
N LYS A 180 8.63 0.48 -18.38
CA LYS A 180 10.04 0.16 -18.69
C LYS A 180 10.98 1.30 -18.33
N ILE A 181 10.51 2.54 -18.49
CA ILE A 181 11.29 3.71 -18.10
C ILE A 181 11.62 3.72 -16.59
N VAL A 182 10.71 3.20 -15.75
CA VAL A 182 10.95 3.05 -14.31
C VAL A 182 12.01 2.00 -14.07
N ASP A 183 11.92 0.86 -14.77
CA ASP A 183 12.87 -0.24 -14.66
C ASP A 183 14.29 0.20 -15.03
N GLU A 184 14.47 0.84 -16.19
CA GLU A 184 15.77 1.34 -16.67
C GLU A 184 16.40 2.36 -15.70
N ILE A 185 15.60 3.31 -15.22
CA ILE A 185 16.08 4.34 -14.29
C ILE A 185 16.40 3.72 -12.94
N PHE A 186 15.58 2.79 -12.46
CA PHE A 186 15.82 2.11 -11.21
C PHE A 186 17.13 1.29 -11.27
N GLU A 187 17.35 0.52 -12.33
CA GLU A 187 18.61 -0.22 -12.53
C GLU A 187 19.82 0.72 -12.53
N SER A 188 19.71 1.87 -13.18
CA SER A 188 20.81 2.82 -13.33
C SER A 188 21.13 3.62 -12.06
N TYR A 189 20.12 3.93 -11.23
CA TYR A 189 20.24 4.94 -10.18
C TYR A 189 19.83 4.49 -8.77
N SER A 190 19.26 3.30 -8.60
CA SER A 190 18.74 2.85 -7.29
C SER A 190 19.80 2.71 -6.19
N SER A 191 21.09 2.66 -6.52
CA SER A 191 22.19 2.69 -5.52
C SER A 191 22.42 4.10 -4.93
N GLN A 192 21.85 5.14 -5.54
CA GLN A 192 22.00 6.54 -5.15
C GLN A 192 20.80 7.07 -4.36
N GLY A 193 19.90 6.19 -3.89
CA GLY A 193 18.70 6.56 -3.13
C GLY A 193 17.50 6.94 -4.00
N VAL A 194 16.32 7.02 -3.38
CA VAL A 194 15.05 7.23 -4.09
C VAL A 194 14.86 8.63 -4.66
N GLU A 195 15.40 9.65 -4.00
CA GLU A 195 15.36 11.02 -4.51
C GLU A 195 16.05 11.14 -5.87
N ARG A 196 17.19 10.44 -6.05
CA ARG A 196 17.89 10.41 -7.35
C ARG A 196 17.05 9.73 -8.43
N VAL A 197 16.45 8.58 -8.13
CA VAL A 197 15.60 7.84 -9.07
C VAL A 197 14.41 8.69 -9.51
N ILE A 198 13.70 9.30 -8.56
CA ILE A 198 12.54 10.17 -8.82
C ILE A 198 12.95 11.39 -9.66
N ARG A 199 14.11 12.01 -9.38
CA ARG A 199 14.61 13.14 -10.17
C ARG A 199 14.87 12.77 -11.63
N GLU A 200 15.44 11.60 -11.89
CA GLU A 200 15.70 11.15 -13.26
C GLU A 200 14.43 10.71 -13.98
N LEU A 201 13.46 10.12 -13.26
CA LEU A 201 12.11 9.85 -13.77
C LEU A 201 11.47 11.14 -14.27
N ASN A 202 11.45 12.18 -13.44
CA ASN A 202 10.84 13.46 -13.79
C ASN A 202 11.47 14.11 -15.03
N LYS A 203 12.82 14.08 -15.15
CA LYS A 203 13.52 14.59 -16.34
C LYS A 203 13.14 13.87 -17.63
N LYS A 204 13.06 12.53 -17.60
CA LYS A 204 12.69 11.76 -18.79
C LYS A 204 11.23 11.97 -19.18
N THR A 205 10.31 12.06 -18.21
CA THR A 205 8.90 12.34 -18.50
C THR A 205 8.70 13.73 -19.12
N LEU A 206 9.48 14.73 -18.71
CA LEU A 206 9.45 16.08 -19.30
C LEU A 206 10.02 16.18 -20.71
N THR A 207 10.89 15.25 -21.13
CA THR A 207 11.49 15.25 -22.48
C THR A 207 10.68 14.46 -23.49
N GLN A 208 9.65 13.73 -23.05
CA GLN A 208 8.73 12.95 -23.89
C GLN A 208 7.38 13.67 -24.15
N LYS A 209 7.14 14.81 -23.52
CA LYS A 209 5.97 15.69 -23.75
C LYS A 209 6.32 16.78 -24.75
#